data_AF-A0CF07-F1
#
_entry.id   AF-A0CF07-F1
#
_cell.length_a   1.000
_cell.length_b   1.000
_cell.length_c   1.000
_cell.angle_alpha   90.00
_cell.angle_beta   90.00
_cell.angle_gamma   90.00
#
_symmetry.space_group_name_H-M   'P 1'
#
loop_
_entity.id
_entity.type
_entity.pdbx_description
1 polymer ?
#
loop_
_entity_poly.entity_id
_entity_poly.type
_entity_poly.pdbx_seq_one_letter_code
_entity_poly.pdbx_strand_id
1 'polypeptide(L)'
;MLSQSNLTLTTQIRLATVIQAIAQNEQLSEKRRQILAQLDMFTVEVAFLRLDQSRVNQLAHTDIIEFLQDNKISHSQFEAAYLFKRLDWDRDGRIKLGDFLQYILPKRNNTLRDIAKARTPYQIEPGMLLPNEVELALADLFTQEINNYRTISHARQALVNSLDYSTLEAFKTLDLFNQGFLTKETLSLFMQKQGAPLLNEEVDSFFDAVDLDQDGRISYSELVEAVHLMEPLPYRSSVVRDTDYIRAVENNRSLERLALPSYPYYFYPYYPYYYPYYYPSLRLENVRQRENSLERLRRSRLQQIESENRIIHLENETRRSAERQRSAERLRQIQEESLIRQKQIEEQNRIRELDRIRDDDLRRSRERIRLIENEARLKQIEAESRARDIERENRLLVLEREQRIRQAELERELIESKVKYQNLERQSSLERLRQLEDIRRAELDKLRTSSALAYSPYYSTYTSNVPYYEKVLQKYPYSLIDSINAFNSIRRYSPINNKSLVQSTIYESPSKIKKQEFKQK
;
A
#
# COMPACT_ATOMS: atom_id res chain seq x y z
N MET A 1 7.07 -11.37 7.38
CA MET A 1 8.11 -10.45 7.87
C MET A 1 9.44 -11.16 7.69
N LEU A 2 10.45 -10.51 7.11
CA LEU A 2 11.80 -11.10 7.03
C LEU A 2 12.37 -11.18 8.45
N SER A 3 12.92 -12.34 8.82
CA SER A 3 13.67 -12.52 10.08
C SER A 3 14.81 -11.51 10.13
N GLN A 4 14.73 -10.51 11.01
CA GLN A 4 15.82 -9.56 11.21
C GLN A 4 16.92 -10.25 12.04
N SER A 5 17.95 -10.72 11.35
CA SER A 5 19.18 -11.23 11.97
C SER A 5 19.82 -10.18 12.88
N ASN A 6 20.17 -10.54 14.12
CA ASN A 6 20.82 -9.62 15.04
C ASN A 6 22.34 -9.45 14.79
N LEU A 7 22.90 -10.17 13.82
CA LEU A 7 24.32 -10.06 13.45
C LEU A 7 24.63 -8.72 12.79
N THR A 8 25.66 -8.05 13.29
CA THR A 8 26.29 -6.87 12.67
C THR A 8 26.87 -7.22 11.30
N LEU A 9 26.97 -6.22 10.41
CA LEU A 9 27.55 -6.40 9.08
C LEU A 9 28.98 -6.99 9.13
N THR A 10 29.80 -6.58 10.11
CA THR A 10 31.14 -7.13 10.33
C THR A 10 31.12 -8.63 10.61
N THR A 11 30.17 -9.10 11.43
CA THR A 11 30.01 -10.53 11.75
C THR A 11 29.40 -11.31 10.59
N GLN A 12 28.52 -10.71 9.79
CA GLN A 12 28.05 -11.29 8.53
C GLN A 12 29.17 -11.46 7.49
N ILE A 13 30.09 -10.48 7.37
CA ILE A 13 31.28 -10.57 6.52
C ILE A 13 32.24 -11.67 7.01
N ARG A 14 32.41 -11.82 8.33
CA ARG A 14 33.20 -12.93 8.91
C ARG A 14 32.57 -14.30 8.61
N LEU A 15 31.25 -14.41 8.68
CA LEU A 15 30.52 -15.63 8.31
C LEU A 15 30.70 -15.96 6.82
N ALA A 16 30.55 -14.97 5.94
CA ALA A 16 30.86 -15.11 4.51
C ALA A 16 32.32 -15.55 4.28
N THR A 17 33.27 -15.02 5.06
CA THR A 17 34.69 -15.41 4.99
C THR A 17 34.91 -16.89 5.33
N VAL A 18 34.21 -17.42 6.35
CA VAL A 18 34.27 -18.86 6.71
C VAL A 18 33.69 -19.73 5.58
N ILE A 19 32.52 -19.38 5.06
CA ILE A 19 31.87 -20.07 3.94
C ILE A 19 32.81 -20.09 2.72
N GLN A 20 33.39 -18.95 2.39
CA GLN A 20 34.32 -18.80 1.28
C GLN A 20 35.58 -19.65 1.46
N ALA A 21 36.16 -19.66 2.67
CA ALA A 21 37.33 -20.47 2.99
C ALA A 21 37.03 -21.97 2.84
N ILE A 22 35.86 -22.44 3.30
CA ILE A 22 35.44 -23.84 3.13
C ILE A 22 35.32 -24.19 1.64
N ALA A 23 34.59 -23.38 0.88
CA ALA A 23 34.38 -23.61 -0.56
C ALA A 23 35.70 -23.70 -1.35
N GLN A 24 36.61 -22.74 -1.15
CA GLN A 24 37.89 -22.69 -1.86
C GLN A 24 38.80 -23.86 -1.48
N ASN A 25 38.84 -24.25 -0.21
CA ASN A 25 39.65 -25.37 0.25
C ASN A 25 39.13 -26.73 -0.25
N GLU A 26 37.81 -26.92 -0.33
CA GLU A 26 37.24 -28.14 -0.95
C GLU A 26 37.57 -28.20 -2.46
N GLN A 27 37.58 -27.08 -3.19
CA GLN A 27 38.04 -27.05 -4.59
C GLN A 27 39.50 -27.49 -4.74
N LEU A 28 40.40 -27.03 -3.86
CA LEU A 28 41.80 -27.45 -3.85
C LEU A 28 41.96 -28.94 -3.52
N SER A 29 41.12 -29.45 -2.61
CA SER A 29 41.09 -30.86 -2.21
C SER A 29 40.59 -31.75 -3.35
N GLU A 30 39.49 -31.37 -4.00
CA GLU A 30 38.94 -32.06 -5.17
C GLU A 30 39.92 -32.10 -6.35
N LYS A 31 40.66 -31.01 -6.61
CA LYS A 31 41.77 -31.01 -7.58
C LYS A 31 42.83 -32.07 -7.25
N ARG A 32 43.17 -32.27 -5.97
CA ARG A 32 44.15 -33.29 -5.55
C ARG A 32 43.59 -34.71 -5.60
N ARG A 33 42.30 -34.92 -5.29
CA ARG A 33 41.61 -36.20 -5.55
C ARG A 33 41.66 -36.55 -7.03
N GLN A 34 41.45 -35.57 -7.92
CA GLN A 34 41.53 -35.77 -9.37
C GLN A 34 42.95 -36.08 -9.84
N ILE A 35 43.98 -35.37 -9.34
CA ILE A 35 45.38 -35.69 -9.66
C ILE A 35 45.74 -37.11 -9.18
N LEU A 36 45.40 -37.47 -7.94
CA LEU A 36 45.64 -38.81 -7.38
C LEU A 36 44.94 -39.89 -8.21
N ALA A 37 43.66 -39.68 -8.56
CA ALA A 37 42.90 -40.62 -9.37
C ALA A 37 43.38 -40.73 -10.83
N GLN A 38 44.07 -39.73 -11.38
CA GLN A 38 44.68 -39.79 -12.71
C GLN A 38 45.91 -40.71 -12.79
N LEU A 39 46.60 -40.98 -11.67
CA LEU A 39 47.79 -41.83 -11.68
C LEU A 39 47.43 -43.29 -11.96
N ASP A 40 48.03 -43.88 -12.99
CA ASP A 40 47.73 -45.27 -13.41
C ASP A 40 48.00 -46.31 -12.31
N MET A 41 49.00 -46.06 -11.47
CA MET A 41 49.37 -46.92 -10.34
C MET A 41 48.60 -46.61 -9.04
N PHE A 42 47.61 -45.70 -9.05
CA PHE A 42 46.76 -45.45 -7.89
C PHE A 42 45.55 -46.39 -7.88
N THR A 43 45.46 -47.18 -6.80
CA THR A 43 44.29 -48.00 -6.43
C THR A 43 43.92 -47.72 -4.98
N VAL A 44 42.63 -47.75 -4.67
CA VAL A 44 42.09 -47.35 -3.36
C VAL A 44 42.50 -48.34 -2.28
N GLU A 45 42.45 -49.62 -2.60
CA GLU A 45 42.78 -50.75 -1.75
C GLU A 45 44.24 -50.70 -1.33
N VAL A 46 45.15 -50.42 -2.26
CA VAL A 46 46.59 -50.38 -1.98
C VAL A 46 46.98 -49.12 -1.23
N ALA A 47 46.32 -47.98 -1.52
CA ALA A 47 46.43 -46.78 -0.70
C ALA A 47 45.92 -47.02 0.73
N PHE A 48 44.80 -47.72 0.91
CA PHE A 48 44.30 -48.10 2.23
C PHE A 48 45.28 -49.01 2.97
N LEU A 49 45.82 -50.05 2.30
CA LEU A 49 46.86 -50.93 2.83
C LEU A 49 48.19 -50.21 3.11
N ARG A 50 48.45 -49.04 2.51
CA ARG A 50 49.61 -48.21 2.87
C ARG A 50 49.41 -47.52 4.23
N LEU A 51 48.17 -47.25 4.63
CA LEU A 51 47.84 -46.73 5.95
C LEU A 51 47.66 -47.89 6.96
N ASP A 52 46.92 -48.95 6.60
CA ASP A 52 46.69 -50.14 7.44
C ASP A 52 47.92 -51.07 7.48
N GLN A 53 48.99 -50.63 8.16
CA GLN A 53 50.21 -51.41 8.34
C GLN A 53 50.01 -52.62 9.25
N SER A 54 49.03 -52.55 10.16
CA SER A 54 48.67 -53.63 11.08
C SER A 54 47.81 -54.75 10.45
N ARG A 55 47.26 -54.51 9.25
CA ARG A 55 46.37 -55.42 8.49
C ARG A 55 45.07 -55.74 9.26
N VAL A 56 44.57 -54.78 10.02
CA VAL A 56 43.32 -54.89 10.82
C VAL A 56 42.07 -54.63 9.95
N ASN A 57 42.24 -54.16 8.71
CA ASN A 57 41.21 -53.73 7.75
C ASN A 57 40.39 -52.51 8.22
N GLN A 58 40.93 -51.75 9.17
CA GLN A 58 40.36 -50.53 9.74
C GLN A 58 41.52 -49.62 10.14
N LEU A 59 41.44 -48.31 9.83
CA LEU A 59 42.43 -47.34 10.29
C LEU A 59 41.96 -46.71 11.59
N ALA A 60 42.87 -46.68 12.56
CA ALA A 60 42.76 -45.88 13.77
C ALA A 60 43.47 -44.53 13.60
N HIS A 61 43.35 -43.66 14.60
CA HIS A 61 44.01 -42.35 14.63
C HIS A 61 45.56 -42.46 14.55
N THR A 62 46.12 -43.55 15.08
CA THR A 62 47.56 -43.86 15.02
C THR A 62 48.05 -44.07 13.59
N ASP A 63 47.32 -44.83 12.76
CA ASP A 63 47.72 -45.12 11.37
C ASP A 63 47.79 -43.83 10.52
N ILE A 64 46.90 -42.86 10.80
CA ILE A 64 46.94 -41.53 10.19
C ILE A 64 48.19 -40.77 10.61
N ILE A 65 48.52 -40.75 11.92
CA ILE A 65 49.72 -40.08 12.43
C ILE A 65 50.99 -40.70 11.83
N GLU A 66 51.09 -42.03 11.79
CA GLU A 66 52.24 -42.75 11.22
C GLU A 66 52.45 -42.38 9.75
N PHE A 67 51.40 -42.39 8.93
CA PHE A 67 51.50 -41.98 7.52
C PHE A 67 51.94 -40.50 7.36
N LEU A 68 51.43 -39.59 8.19
CA LEU A 68 51.84 -38.17 8.18
C LEU A 68 53.32 -38.02 8.58
N GLN A 69 53.81 -38.81 9.53
CA GLN A 69 55.20 -38.79 9.98
C GLN A 69 56.17 -39.38 8.94
N ASP A 70 55.85 -40.52 8.33
CA ASP A 70 56.59 -41.10 7.19
C ASP A 70 56.73 -40.11 6.02
N ASN A 71 55.68 -39.32 5.81
CA ASN A 71 55.63 -38.29 4.77
C ASN A 71 56.17 -36.92 5.20
N LYS A 72 56.65 -36.80 6.44
CA LYS A 72 57.23 -35.56 7.02
C LYS A 72 56.25 -34.37 6.98
N ILE A 73 54.95 -34.65 7.02
CA ILE A 73 53.90 -33.64 7.04
C ILE A 73 53.80 -33.10 8.47
N SER A 74 54.19 -31.83 8.66
CA SER A 74 54.07 -31.16 9.96
C SER A 74 52.59 -30.95 10.33
N HIS A 75 52.18 -31.49 11.48
CA HIS A 75 50.79 -31.46 11.95
C HIS A 75 50.69 -31.30 13.48
N SER A 76 49.57 -30.75 13.95
CA SER A 76 49.14 -30.79 15.35
C SER A 76 48.22 -31.98 15.63
N GLN A 77 47.94 -32.28 16.91
CA GLN A 77 46.99 -33.31 17.29
C GLN A 77 45.56 -33.00 16.80
N PHE A 78 45.14 -31.72 16.84
CA PHE A 78 43.83 -31.29 16.34
C PHE A 78 43.74 -31.37 14.82
N GLU A 79 44.83 -31.08 14.11
CA GLU A 79 44.92 -31.22 12.65
C GLU A 79 44.81 -32.69 12.22
N ALA A 80 45.49 -33.61 12.92
CA ALA A 80 45.36 -35.05 12.68
C ALA A 80 43.96 -35.58 13.03
N ALA A 81 43.36 -35.11 14.15
CA ALA A 81 41.99 -35.47 14.52
C ALA A 81 40.94 -34.95 13.52
N TYR A 82 41.15 -33.77 12.93
CA TYR A 82 40.32 -33.27 11.83
C TYR A 82 40.43 -34.16 10.59
N LEU A 83 41.64 -34.54 10.17
CA LEU A 83 41.83 -35.45 9.04
C LEU A 83 41.17 -36.81 9.29
N PHE A 84 41.34 -37.38 10.50
CA PHE A 84 40.66 -38.62 10.89
C PHE A 84 39.14 -38.49 10.76
N LYS A 85 38.55 -37.44 11.36
CA LYS A 85 37.10 -37.17 11.28
C LYS A 85 36.61 -36.95 9.84
N ARG A 86 37.45 -36.44 8.94
CA ARG A 86 37.10 -36.27 7.52
C ARG A 86 37.09 -37.60 6.77
N LEU A 87 37.99 -38.53 7.12
CA LEU A 87 38.06 -39.87 6.54
C LEU A 87 37.00 -40.84 7.12
N ASP A 88 36.55 -40.61 8.37
CA ASP A 88 35.49 -41.35 9.06
C ASP A 88 34.10 -40.88 8.59
N TRP A 89 33.62 -41.45 7.47
CA TRP A 89 32.37 -41.05 6.82
C TRP A 89 31.13 -41.47 7.61
N ASP A 90 31.06 -42.72 8.09
CA ASP A 90 29.91 -43.22 8.87
C ASP A 90 29.92 -42.84 10.37
N ARG A 91 31.02 -42.24 10.85
CA ARG A 91 31.20 -41.69 12.20
C ARG A 91 31.20 -42.73 13.31
N ASP A 92 31.56 -43.99 13.00
CA ASP A 92 31.69 -45.04 14.02
C ASP A 92 33.02 -45.00 14.81
N GLY A 93 33.91 -44.05 14.46
CA GLY A 93 35.21 -43.89 15.09
C GLY A 93 36.31 -44.79 14.48
N ARG A 94 36.07 -45.39 13.31
CA ARG A 94 36.99 -46.27 12.59
C ARG A 94 36.87 -46.07 11.08
N ILE A 95 37.99 -45.81 10.41
CA ILE A 95 37.96 -45.62 8.95
C ILE A 95 38.06 -47.00 8.27
N LYS A 96 37.00 -47.45 7.62
CA LYS A 96 37.00 -48.68 6.81
C LYS A 96 37.38 -48.33 5.36
N LEU A 97 37.60 -49.35 4.54
CA LEU A 97 37.86 -49.15 3.11
C LEU A 97 36.74 -48.37 2.40
N GLY A 98 35.47 -48.55 2.81
CA GLY A 98 34.33 -47.83 2.25
C GLY A 98 34.38 -46.32 2.51
N ASP A 99 34.70 -45.93 3.74
CA ASP A 99 34.82 -44.52 4.15
C ASP A 99 36.01 -43.85 3.45
N PHE A 100 37.14 -44.54 3.43
CA PHE A 100 38.35 -44.12 2.73
C PHE A 100 38.09 -43.92 1.22
N LEU A 101 37.42 -44.88 0.57
CA LEU A 101 37.02 -44.81 -0.84
C LEU A 101 36.10 -43.62 -1.11
N GLN A 102 35.12 -43.38 -0.23
CA GLN A 102 34.19 -42.26 -0.35
C GLN A 102 34.91 -40.91 -0.20
N TYR A 103 35.98 -40.85 0.60
CA TYR A 103 36.75 -39.62 0.82
C TYR A 103 37.80 -39.30 -0.24
N ILE A 104 38.62 -40.27 -0.65
CA ILE A 104 39.83 -39.99 -1.46
C ILE A 104 39.53 -39.83 -2.96
N LEU A 105 38.41 -40.36 -3.44
CA LEU A 105 38.05 -40.32 -4.85
C LEU A 105 37.36 -39.00 -5.24
N PRO A 106 37.49 -38.55 -6.51
CA PRO A 106 36.81 -37.34 -7.00
C PRO A 106 35.31 -37.36 -6.73
N LYS A 107 34.77 -36.26 -6.19
CA LYS A 107 33.34 -36.12 -5.88
C LYS A 107 32.49 -35.81 -7.11
N ARG A 108 33.02 -35.00 -8.05
CA ARG A 108 32.26 -34.58 -9.25
C ARG A 108 32.67 -35.23 -10.55
N ASN A 109 33.89 -35.78 -10.61
CA ASN A 109 34.40 -36.42 -11.81
C ASN A 109 34.08 -37.93 -11.80
N ASN A 110 32.81 -38.26 -12.11
CA ASN A 110 32.32 -39.65 -12.08
C ASN A 110 33.12 -40.58 -13.00
N THR A 111 33.50 -40.15 -14.20
CA THR A 111 34.26 -41.01 -15.12
C THR A 111 35.64 -41.35 -14.56
N LEU A 112 36.35 -40.38 -13.98
CA LEU A 112 37.64 -40.62 -13.33
C LEU A 112 37.49 -41.43 -12.03
N ARG A 113 36.40 -41.23 -11.28
CA ARG A 113 36.06 -42.04 -10.10
C ARG A 113 35.86 -43.51 -10.47
N ASP A 114 35.13 -43.78 -11.54
CA ASP A 114 34.84 -45.14 -12.00
C ASP A 114 36.09 -45.81 -12.59
N ILE A 115 36.94 -45.05 -13.33
CA ILE A 115 38.25 -45.53 -13.78
C ILE A 115 39.13 -45.94 -12.60
N ALA A 116 39.24 -45.09 -11.56
CA ALA A 116 40.07 -45.39 -10.38
C ALA A 116 39.56 -46.61 -9.59
N LYS A 117 38.24 -46.83 -9.53
CA LYS A 117 37.63 -48.03 -8.92
C LYS A 117 37.83 -49.31 -9.74
N ALA A 118 37.98 -49.20 -11.05
CA ALA A 118 38.10 -50.36 -11.94
C ALA A 118 39.54 -50.90 -12.07
N ARG A 119 40.54 -50.21 -11.50
CA ARG A 119 41.95 -50.62 -11.57
C ARG A 119 42.23 -51.82 -10.66
N THR A 120 42.97 -52.80 -11.18
CA THR A 120 43.39 -53.97 -10.41
C THR A 120 44.43 -53.60 -9.34
N PRO A 121 44.20 -53.91 -8.05
CA PRO A 121 45.19 -53.65 -6.99
C PRO A 121 46.42 -54.55 -7.14
N TYR A 122 47.59 -53.99 -6.85
CA TYR A 122 48.87 -54.70 -6.78
C TYR A 122 49.25 -55.00 -5.32
N GLN A 123 50.18 -55.93 -5.12
CA GLN A 123 50.60 -56.34 -3.79
C GLN A 123 51.64 -55.36 -3.21
N ILE A 124 51.48 -55.02 -1.92
CA ILE A 124 52.50 -54.34 -1.11
C ILE A 124 52.65 -55.05 0.25
N GLU A 125 53.89 -55.21 0.68
CA GLU A 125 54.22 -55.78 1.99
C GLU A 125 54.15 -54.71 3.11
N PRO A 126 53.89 -55.11 4.37
CA PRO A 126 53.95 -54.19 5.50
C PRO A 126 55.32 -53.50 5.61
N GLY A 127 55.30 -52.17 5.81
CA GLY A 127 56.46 -51.29 5.82
C GLY A 127 56.93 -50.80 4.44
N MET A 128 56.24 -51.16 3.35
CA MET A 128 56.53 -50.61 2.02
C MET A 128 55.73 -49.33 1.73
N LEU A 129 56.40 -48.38 1.08
CA LEU A 129 55.77 -47.18 0.51
C LEU A 129 55.07 -47.51 -0.81
N LEU A 130 54.10 -46.67 -1.19
CA LEU A 130 53.51 -46.68 -2.54
C LEU A 130 54.56 -46.28 -3.59
N PRO A 131 54.30 -46.53 -4.89
CA PRO A 131 55.07 -45.93 -5.98
C PRO A 131 55.19 -44.41 -5.77
N ASN A 132 56.39 -43.86 -6.01
CA ASN A 132 56.77 -42.50 -5.56
C ASN A 132 55.72 -41.41 -5.89
N GLU A 133 55.14 -41.45 -7.09
CA GLU A 133 54.13 -40.49 -7.55
C GLU A 133 52.81 -40.62 -6.79
N VAL A 134 52.41 -41.83 -6.43
CA VAL A 134 51.18 -42.14 -5.70
C VAL A 134 51.33 -41.83 -4.20
N GLU A 135 52.46 -42.21 -3.59
CA GLU A 135 52.79 -41.81 -2.21
C GLU A 135 52.76 -40.29 -2.08
N LEU A 136 53.39 -39.59 -3.04
CA LEU A 136 53.45 -38.14 -3.09
C LEU A 136 52.08 -37.50 -3.30
N ALA A 137 51.26 -37.97 -4.25
CA ALA A 137 49.93 -37.40 -4.49
C ALA A 137 48.96 -37.66 -3.32
N LEU A 138 49.07 -38.77 -2.61
CA LEU A 138 48.30 -39.05 -1.39
C LEU A 138 48.76 -38.16 -0.22
N ALA A 139 50.07 -37.98 -0.05
CA ALA A 139 50.65 -37.04 0.90
C ALA A 139 50.26 -35.58 0.57
N ASP A 140 50.20 -35.19 -0.70
CA ASP A 140 49.75 -33.88 -1.18
C ASP A 140 48.27 -33.62 -0.83
N LEU A 141 47.42 -34.66 -0.94
CA LEU A 141 46.00 -34.60 -0.56
C LEU A 141 45.84 -34.40 0.95
N PHE A 142 46.48 -35.21 1.79
CA PHE A 142 46.40 -35.01 3.24
C PHE A 142 47.05 -33.70 3.70
N THR A 143 48.14 -33.27 3.05
CA THR A 143 48.71 -31.94 3.27
C THR A 143 47.71 -30.83 2.94
N GLN A 144 46.79 -31.04 1.99
CA GLN A 144 45.69 -30.10 1.79
C GLN A 144 44.74 -30.08 2.96
N GLU A 145 44.33 -31.23 3.50
CA GLU A 145 43.39 -31.28 4.62
C GLU A 145 43.95 -30.62 5.89
N ILE A 146 45.24 -30.78 6.15
CA ILE A 146 45.94 -30.06 7.22
C ILE A 146 45.92 -28.53 6.97
N ASN A 147 46.07 -28.08 5.73
CA ASN A 147 45.97 -26.66 5.36
C ASN A 147 44.53 -26.13 5.32
N ASN A 148 43.55 -26.97 4.97
CA ASN A 148 42.11 -26.70 5.07
C ASN A 148 41.79 -26.37 6.53
N TYR A 149 42.21 -27.23 7.46
CA TYR A 149 42.06 -27.00 8.89
C TYR A 149 42.63 -25.64 9.30
N ARG A 150 43.90 -25.36 8.99
CA ARG A 150 44.59 -24.11 9.39
C ARG A 150 43.84 -22.86 8.90
N THR A 151 43.52 -22.82 7.61
CA THR A 151 42.90 -21.65 6.98
C THR A 151 41.44 -21.46 7.41
N ILE A 152 40.66 -22.53 7.50
CA ILE A 152 39.26 -22.48 7.94
C ILE A 152 39.19 -22.18 9.44
N SER A 153 40.04 -22.77 10.29
CA SER A 153 40.07 -22.50 11.73
C SER A 153 40.45 -21.06 12.05
N HIS A 154 41.37 -20.44 11.30
CA HIS A 154 41.65 -19.00 11.41
C HIS A 154 40.40 -18.14 11.09
N ALA A 155 39.67 -18.46 10.01
CA ALA A 155 38.43 -17.76 9.68
C ALA A 155 37.33 -17.97 10.74
N ARG A 156 37.16 -19.21 11.24
CA ARG A 156 36.24 -19.55 12.33
C ARG A 156 36.59 -18.81 13.61
N GLN A 157 37.87 -18.67 13.95
CA GLN A 157 38.31 -17.94 15.15
C GLN A 157 37.94 -16.46 15.06
N ALA A 158 38.12 -15.83 13.90
CA ALA A 158 37.67 -14.46 13.67
C ALA A 158 36.14 -14.31 13.82
N LEU A 159 35.35 -15.28 13.33
CA LEU A 159 33.90 -15.32 13.47
C LEU A 159 33.44 -15.51 14.93
N VAL A 160 33.96 -16.52 15.63
CA VAL A 160 33.58 -16.85 17.02
C VAL A 160 34.03 -15.77 18.02
N ASN A 161 35.05 -14.98 17.67
CA ASN A 161 35.47 -13.83 18.46
C ASN A 161 34.58 -12.58 18.30
N SER A 162 33.60 -12.59 17.40
CA SER A 162 32.55 -11.57 17.39
C SER A 162 31.65 -11.67 18.65
N LEU A 163 31.27 -10.52 19.22
CA LEU A 163 30.47 -10.47 20.46
C LEU A 163 28.98 -10.79 20.23
N ASP A 164 28.49 -10.46 19.05
CA ASP A 164 27.12 -10.67 18.55
C ASP A 164 26.92 -12.07 17.92
N TYR A 165 28.00 -12.84 17.77
CA TYR A 165 27.94 -14.14 17.11
C TYR A 165 27.28 -15.21 17.98
N SER A 166 26.30 -15.89 17.38
CA SER A 166 25.87 -17.23 17.79
C SER A 166 25.57 -18.06 16.53
N THR A 167 25.68 -19.38 16.63
CA THR A 167 25.35 -20.29 15.52
C THR A 167 23.89 -20.16 15.08
N LEU A 168 22.97 -19.90 16.03
CA LEU A 168 21.55 -19.70 15.75
C LEU A 168 21.30 -18.42 14.94
N GLU A 169 21.90 -17.30 15.33
CA GLU A 169 21.76 -16.06 14.56
C GLU A 169 22.47 -16.15 13.20
N ALA A 170 23.60 -16.86 13.11
CA ALA A 170 24.26 -17.16 11.84
C ALA A 170 23.35 -17.97 10.90
N PHE A 171 22.72 -19.02 11.41
CA PHE A 171 21.76 -19.82 10.63
C PHE A 171 20.57 -18.98 10.16
N LYS A 172 19.92 -18.22 11.05
CA LYS A 172 18.80 -17.32 10.68
C LYS A 172 19.19 -16.26 9.65
N THR A 173 20.47 -15.86 9.60
CA THR A 173 20.96 -14.89 8.61
C THR A 173 21.10 -15.51 7.23
N LEU A 174 21.38 -16.82 7.16
CA LEU A 174 21.51 -17.60 5.93
C LEU A 174 20.16 -18.16 5.46
N ASP A 175 19.26 -18.53 6.37
CA ASP A 175 17.90 -19.03 6.07
C ASP A 175 16.94 -17.88 5.72
N LEU A 176 17.21 -17.22 4.59
CA LEU A 176 16.47 -16.06 4.09
C LEU A 176 14.96 -16.31 3.90
N PHE A 177 14.57 -17.57 3.69
CA PHE A 177 13.19 -17.98 3.46
C PHE A 177 12.53 -18.64 4.69
N ASN A 178 13.26 -18.77 5.81
CA ASN A 178 12.81 -19.41 7.04
C ASN A 178 12.26 -20.84 6.80
N GLN A 179 13.01 -21.63 6.02
CA GLN A 179 12.68 -23.00 5.63
C GLN A 179 13.17 -24.04 6.66
N GLY A 180 14.06 -23.67 7.58
CA GLY A 180 14.69 -24.58 8.54
C GLY A 180 15.91 -25.32 8.00
N PHE A 181 16.28 -25.06 6.74
CA PHE A 181 17.46 -25.59 6.05
C PHE A 181 17.98 -24.55 5.06
N LEU A 182 19.27 -24.62 4.71
CA LEU A 182 19.85 -23.74 3.69
C LEU A 182 19.86 -24.43 2.33
N THR A 183 19.77 -23.64 1.26
CA THR A 183 19.86 -24.12 -0.13
C THR A 183 20.97 -23.38 -0.86
N LYS A 184 21.37 -23.91 -2.03
CA LYS A 184 22.34 -23.24 -2.92
C LYS A 184 21.88 -21.82 -3.29
N GLU A 185 20.58 -21.59 -3.41
CA GLU A 185 19.99 -20.27 -3.65
C GLU A 185 20.14 -19.32 -2.45
N THR A 186 19.75 -19.74 -1.24
CA THR A 186 19.85 -18.87 -0.06
C THR A 186 21.29 -18.49 0.26
N LEU A 187 22.22 -19.44 0.11
CA LEU A 187 23.65 -19.20 0.26
C LEU A 187 24.17 -18.19 -0.77
N SER A 188 23.81 -18.36 -2.04
CA SER A 188 24.22 -17.45 -3.13
C SER A 188 23.72 -16.02 -2.90
N LEU A 189 22.45 -15.87 -2.52
CA LEU A 189 21.82 -14.58 -2.21
C LEU A 189 22.49 -13.89 -1.01
N PHE A 190 22.79 -14.65 0.06
CA PHE A 190 23.53 -14.11 1.21
C PHE A 190 24.93 -13.63 0.79
N MET A 191 25.70 -14.45 0.08
CA MET A 191 27.07 -14.13 -0.35
C MET A 191 27.11 -12.92 -1.30
N GLN A 192 26.14 -12.81 -2.22
CA GLN A 192 25.96 -11.63 -3.05
C GLN A 192 25.66 -10.36 -2.22
N LYS A 193 24.78 -10.46 -1.21
CA LYS A 193 24.43 -9.35 -0.30
C LYS A 193 25.64 -8.85 0.52
N GLN A 194 26.56 -9.73 0.90
CA GLN A 194 27.80 -9.33 1.60
C GLN A 194 28.88 -8.75 0.65
N GLY A 195 28.59 -8.60 -0.65
CA GLY A 195 29.57 -8.13 -1.63
C GLY A 195 30.66 -9.15 -1.97
N ALA A 196 30.48 -10.41 -1.61
CA ALA A 196 31.40 -11.52 -1.87
C ALA A 196 30.67 -12.66 -2.58
N PRO A 197 30.14 -12.44 -3.81
CA PRO A 197 29.45 -13.49 -4.55
C PRO A 197 30.37 -14.71 -4.73
N LEU A 198 29.78 -15.89 -4.59
CA LEU A 198 30.42 -17.16 -4.91
C LEU A 198 30.07 -17.56 -6.34
N LEU A 199 31.03 -18.18 -7.01
CA LEU A 199 30.80 -18.87 -8.28
C LEU A 199 29.90 -20.10 -8.04
N ASN A 200 29.11 -20.54 -9.03
CA ASN A 200 28.32 -21.78 -8.92
C ASN A 200 29.18 -22.98 -8.47
N GLU A 201 30.38 -23.10 -9.06
CA GLU A 201 31.38 -24.13 -8.72
C GLU A 201 31.82 -24.07 -7.24
N GLU A 202 31.85 -22.88 -6.63
CA GLU A 202 32.22 -22.64 -5.23
C GLU A 202 31.03 -22.91 -4.29
N VAL A 203 29.80 -22.55 -4.71
CA VAL A 203 28.56 -22.90 -4.00
C VAL A 203 28.43 -24.43 -3.90
N ASP A 204 28.62 -25.13 -5.02
CA ASP A 204 28.66 -26.60 -5.02
C ASP A 204 29.78 -27.13 -4.11
N SER A 205 30.94 -26.47 -4.04
CA SER A 205 32.08 -26.93 -3.21
C SER A 205 31.86 -26.68 -1.73
N PHE A 206 31.07 -25.68 -1.36
CA PHE A 206 30.60 -25.54 0.02
C PHE A 206 29.66 -26.68 0.39
N PHE A 207 28.71 -27.04 -0.48
CA PHE A 207 27.80 -28.16 -0.27
C PHE A 207 28.56 -29.48 -0.16
N ASP A 208 29.44 -29.81 -1.12
CA ASP A 208 30.27 -31.03 -1.08
C ASP A 208 31.14 -31.17 0.18
N ALA A 209 31.33 -30.10 0.96
CA ALA A 209 32.09 -30.09 2.20
C ALA A 209 31.25 -30.09 3.50
N VAL A 210 29.96 -29.73 3.41
CA VAL A 210 29.09 -29.42 4.57
C VAL A 210 27.78 -30.21 4.57
N ASP A 211 27.23 -30.54 3.41
CA ASP A 211 26.09 -31.46 3.24
C ASP A 211 26.63 -32.90 3.44
N LEU A 212 26.33 -33.47 4.61
CA LEU A 212 26.91 -34.73 5.09
C LEU A 212 26.03 -35.92 4.74
N ASP A 213 24.71 -35.76 4.79
CA ASP A 213 23.75 -36.81 4.42
C ASP A 213 23.40 -36.83 2.92
N GLN A 214 23.85 -35.81 2.17
CA GLN A 214 23.68 -35.65 0.72
C GLN A 214 22.22 -35.43 0.30
N ASP A 215 21.38 -34.83 1.15
CA ASP A 215 19.99 -34.47 0.81
C ASP A 215 19.88 -33.23 -0.12
N GLY A 216 20.99 -32.52 -0.37
CA GLY A 216 21.06 -31.33 -1.21
C GLY A 216 20.75 -30.03 -0.48
N ARG A 217 20.67 -30.06 0.85
CA ARG A 217 20.37 -28.95 1.75
C ARG A 217 21.46 -28.92 2.84
N ILE A 218 21.41 -27.91 3.69
CA ILE A 218 22.28 -27.84 4.87
C ILE A 218 21.40 -27.59 6.09
N SER A 219 21.34 -28.58 6.97
CA SER A 219 20.66 -28.52 8.27
C SER A 219 21.35 -27.57 9.25
N TYR A 220 20.65 -27.23 10.34
CA TYR A 220 21.26 -26.46 11.43
C TYR A 220 22.49 -27.16 12.03
N SER A 221 22.43 -28.49 12.19
CA SER A 221 23.53 -29.33 12.68
C SER A 221 24.77 -29.25 11.80
N GLU A 222 24.60 -29.33 10.49
CA GLU A 222 25.70 -29.27 9.52
C GLU A 222 26.33 -27.89 9.45
N LEU A 223 25.51 -26.82 9.45
CA LEU A 223 26.05 -25.47 9.55
C LEU A 223 26.85 -25.29 10.84
N VAL A 224 26.29 -25.71 11.99
CA VAL A 224 26.98 -25.65 13.29
C VAL A 224 28.33 -26.35 13.19
N GLU A 225 28.39 -27.57 12.66
CA GLU A 225 29.64 -28.31 12.48
C GLU A 225 30.62 -27.59 11.53
N ALA A 226 30.13 -26.98 10.45
CA ALA A 226 30.94 -26.21 9.51
C ALA A 226 31.56 -24.94 10.13
N VAL A 227 30.86 -24.26 11.05
CA VAL A 227 31.33 -22.98 11.65
C VAL A 227 31.95 -23.12 13.04
N HIS A 228 31.83 -24.28 13.70
CA HIS A 228 32.36 -24.53 15.04
C HIS A 228 33.89 -24.69 15.03
N LEU A 229 34.54 -24.24 16.11
CA LEU A 229 35.98 -24.45 16.34
C LEU A 229 36.20 -25.81 16.99
N MET A 230 37.09 -26.62 16.43
CA MET A 230 37.43 -27.94 17.00
C MET A 230 38.42 -27.85 18.17
N GLU A 231 39.10 -26.71 18.33
CA GLU A 231 39.96 -26.43 19.47
C GLU A 231 39.16 -25.80 20.61
N PRO A 232 39.39 -26.19 21.88
CA PRO A 232 38.85 -25.46 23.01
C PRO A 232 39.40 -24.03 22.98
N LEU A 233 38.50 -23.04 22.98
CA LEU A 233 38.87 -21.63 22.98
C LEU A 233 39.85 -21.32 24.13
N PRO A 234 40.95 -20.58 23.89
CA PRO A 234 41.72 -20.02 24.99
C PRO A 234 40.79 -19.13 25.82
N TYR A 235 40.76 -19.38 27.12
CA TYR A 235 39.84 -18.79 28.09
C TYR A 235 39.71 -17.27 27.91
N ARG A 236 38.49 -16.77 27.64
CA ARG A 236 38.23 -15.33 27.56
C ARG A 236 38.48 -14.71 28.93
N SER A 237 39.58 -13.97 29.08
CA SER A 237 39.81 -13.07 30.21
C SER A 237 38.92 -11.82 30.10
N SER A 238 37.61 -12.03 30.26
CA SER A 238 36.67 -10.92 30.42
C SER A 238 36.98 -10.19 31.72
N VAL A 239 37.45 -8.95 31.60
CA VAL A 239 37.81 -8.07 32.72
C VAL A 239 36.59 -7.85 33.63
N VAL A 240 36.53 -8.61 34.72
CA VAL A 240 35.70 -8.36 35.91
C VAL A 240 36.66 -8.41 37.09
N ARG A 241 36.52 -7.49 38.05
CA ARG A 241 37.55 -7.26 39.08
C ARG A 241 37.62 -8.43 40.07
N ASP A 242 38.73 -9.17 40.06
CA ASP A 242 39.07 -10.27 40.98
C ASP A 242 39.34 -9.84 42.44
N THR A 243 38.73 -8.76 42.93
CA THR A 243 38.90 -8.31 44.32
C THR A 243 37.99 -9.03 45.31
N ASP A 244 36.95 -9.72 44.83
CA ASP A 244 35.90 -10.28 45.68
C ASP A 244 35.91 -11.82 45.69
N TYR A 245 36.37 -12.45 44.61
CA TYR A 245 36.60 -13.90 44.55
C TYR A 245 37.72 -14.34 45.51
N ILE A 246 38.86 -13.64 45.51
CA ILE A 246 39.98 -13.90 46.43
C ILE A 246 39.53 -13.74 47.89
N ARG A 247 38.81 -12.65 48.21
CA ARG A 247 38.27 -12.41 49.56
C ARG A 247 37.21 -13.43 50.00
N ALA A 248 36.48 -14.06 49.09
CA ALA A 248 35.54 -15.14 49.42
C ALA A 248 36.27 -16.45 49.76
N VAL A 249 37.34 -16.79 49.02
CA VAL A 249 38.17 -17.97 49.27
C VAL A 249 38.92 -17.85 50.60
N GLU A 250 39.47 -16.67 50.93
CA GLU A 250 40.18 -16.43 52.19
C GLU A 250 39.28 -16.54 53.45
N ASN A 251 37.98 -16.28 53.32
CA ASN A 251 37.06 -16.22 54.47
C ASN A 251 36.18 -17.48 54.66
N ASN A 252 36.44 -18.53 53.87
CA ASN A 252 35.95 -19.90 54.07
C ASN A 252 34.46 -20.01 54.44
N ARG A 253 33.59 -19.26 53.72
CA ARG A 253 32.13 -19.35 53.85
C ARG A 253 31.54 -20.09 52.66
N SER A 254 30.79 -21.14 52.98
CA SER A 254 30.04 -22.06 52.12
C SER A 254 29.53 -21.46 50.80
N LEU A 255 29.98 -22.03 49.68
CA LEU A 255 29.60 -21.69 48.30
C LEU A 255 28.20 -22.19 47.90
N GLU A 256 27.18 -21.93 48.72
CA GLU A 256 25.78 -22.15 48.34
C GLU A 256 25.09 -20.81 48.09
N ARG A 257 24.65 -20.60 46.83
CA ARG A 257 23.99 -19.40 46.27
C ARG A 257 24.90 -18.25 45.81
N LEU A 258 25.70 -18.53 44.78
CA LEU A 258 25.92 -17.55 43.71
C LEU A 258 25.50 -18.18 42.39
N ALA A 259 24.45 -17.63 41.77
CA ALA A 259 23.96 -18.09 40.48
C ALA A 259 24.95 -17.64 39.39
N LEU A 260 25.69 -18.60 38.83
CA LEU A 260 26.49 -18.38 37.62
C LEU A 260 25.55 -18.00 36.45
N PRO A 261 25.93 -17.05 35.58
CA PRO A 261 25.22 -16.84 34.32
C PRO A 261 25.26 -18.14 33.51
N SER A 262 24.10 -18.64 33.12
CA SER A 262 24.00 -19.89 32.36
C SER A 262 24.53 -19.71 30.94
N TYR A 263 25.83 -19.93 30.75
CA TYR A 263 26.31 -20.35 29.44
C TYR A 263 25.63 -21.70 29.11
N PRO A 264 24.96 -21.82 27.95
CA PRO A 264 24.32 -23.08 27.58
C PRO A 264 25.39 -24.17 27.50
N TYR A 265 25.14 -25.27 28.21
CA TYR A 265 25.88 -26.52 28.06
C TYR A 265 25.70 -27.01 26.62
N TYR A 266 26.61 -26.62 25.73
CA TYR A 266 26.77 -27.31 24.47
C TYR A 266 27.33 -28.69 24.78
N PHE A 267 26.45 -29.69 24.63
CA PHE A 267 26.77 -31.11 24.68
C PHE A 267 28.07 -31.37 23.91
N TYR A 268 29.14 -31.71 24.60
CA TYR A 268 30.21 -32.51 24.00
C TYR A 268 29.68 -33.94 23.90
N PRO A 269 29.47 -34.50 22.70
CA PRO A 269 29.36 -35.94 22.56
C PRO A 269 30.75 -36.51 22.84
N TYR A 270 30.94 -37.02 24.04
CA TYR A 270 31.97 -37.98 24.47
C TYR A 270 33.16 -38.19 23.51
N TYR A 271 34.28 -37.52 23.81
CA TYR A 271 35.61 -38.07 23.50
C TYR A 271 36.42 -38.22 24.80
N PRO A 272 36.19 -39.29 25.58
CA PRO A 272 36.86 -39.53 26.86
C PRO A 272 38.26 -40.13 26.67
N TYR A 273 39.07 -39.57 25.75
CA TYR A 273 40.45 -40.00 25.53
C TYR A 273 41.39 -38.80 25.39
N TYR A 274 41.74 -38.21 26.54
CA TYR A 274 43.08 -37.68 26.72
C TYR A 274 44.06 -38.84 26.46
N TYR A 275 44.68 -38.90 25.28
CA TYR A 275 45.75 -39.84 24.98
C TYR A 275 47.07 -39.33 25.56
N PRO A 276 47.64 -39.96 26.62
CA PRO A 276 48.83 -39.46 27.27
C PRO A 276 50.09 -40.21 26.78
N TYR A 277 51.01 -39.46 26.17
CA TYR A 277 52.44 -39.74 26.04
C TYR A 277 52.94 -40.90 25.15
N TYR A 278 54.27 -40.81 24.90
CA TYR A 278 55.21 -41.74 24.27
C TYR A 278 55.13 -41.96 22.75
N TYR A 279 56.14 -41.43 22.06
CA TYR A 279 56.52 -41.79 20.69
C TYR A 279 57.64 -42.84 20.71
N PRO A 280 57.43 -44.09 20.27
CA PRO A 280 58.49 -45.04 20.00
C PRO A 280 59.20 -44.68 18.68
N SER A 281 60.35 -44.00 18.77
CA SER A 281 61.12 -43.55 17.61
C SER A 281 61.93 -44.69 16.96
N LEU A 282 61.31 -45.55 16.14
CA LEU A 282 62.00 -46.68 15.48
C LEU A 282 61.48 -47.03 14.07
N ARG A 283 62.14 -46.51 13.02
CA ARG A 283 62.48 -47.30 11.80
C ARG A 283 63.52 -46.63 10.87
N LEU A 284 64.66 -46.24 11.45
CA LEU A 284 65.83 -45.76 10.70
C LEU A 284 66.77 -46.90 10.30
N GLU A 285 66.50 -47.61 9.20
CA GLU A 285 67.60 -48.31 8.51
C GLU A 285 67.39 -48.58 7.00
N ASN A 286 66.19 -48.99 6.56
CA ASN A 286 65.94 -49.32 5.14
C ASN A 286 65.50 -48.16 4.24
N VAL A 287 65.26 -46.95 4.79
CA VAL A 287 64.66 -45.83 4.03
C VAL A 287 65.70 -44.93 3.36
N ARG A 288 66.91 -44.80 3.93
CA ARG A 288 67.92 -43.76 3.60
C ARG A 288 68.30 -43.61 2.11
N GLN A 289 68.29 -44.70 1.33
CA GLN A 289 68.64 -44.64 -0.10
C GLN A 289 67.47 -44.21 -1.01
N ARG A 290 66.21 -44.43 -0.62
CA ARG A 290 65.03 -43.84 -1.31
C ARG A 290 64.70 -42.43 -0.81
N GLU A 291 64.98 -42.16 0.47
CA GLU A 291 64.74 -40.89 1.16
C GLU A 291 65.25 -39.69 0.36
N ASN A 292 66.51 -39.70 -0.08
CA ASN A 292 67.12 -38.56 -0.79
C ASN A 292 66.47 -38.24 -2.15
N SER A 293 65.95 -39.26 -2.84
CA SER A 293 65.28 -39.12 -4.13
C SER A 293 63.87 -38.56 -3.93
N LEU A 294 63.13 -39.16 -3.00
CA LEU A 294 61.76 -38.76 -2.66
C LEU A 294 61.72 -37.37 -2.00
N GLU A 295 62.72 -37.02 -1.20
CA GLU A 295 62.81 -35.69 -0.55
C GLU A 295 63.00 -34.55 -1.58
N ARG A 296 63.79 -34.78 -2.64
CA ARG A 296 63.94 -33.80 -3.74
C ARG A 296 62.62 -33.63 -4.50
N LEU A 297 61.93 -34.74 -4.79
CA LEU A 297 60.61 -34.74 -5.42
C LEU A 297 59.58 -34.01 -4.54
N ARG A 298 59.50 -34.32 -3.24
CA ARG A 298 58.65 -33.64 -2.24
C ARG A 298 58.89 -32.13 -2.25
N ARG A 299 60.15 -31.65 -2.20
CA ARG A 299 60.46 -30.21 -2.23
C ARG A 299 60.04 -29.53 -3.53
N SER A 300 60.32 -30.15 -4.69
CA SER A 300 59.89 -29.64 -6.00
C SER A 300 58.37 -29.59 -6.12
N ARG A 301 57.69 -30.60 -5.58
CA ARG A 301 56.23 -30.73 -5.60
C ARG A 301 55.54 -29.70 -4.70
N LEU A 302 56.05 -29.48 -3.49
CA LEU A 302 55.55 -28.43 -2.60
C LEU A 302 55.63 -27.03 -3.26
N GLN A 303 56.73 -26.71 -3.94
CA GLN A 303 56.86 -25.45 -4.68
C GLN A 303 55.84 -25.33 -5.83
N GLN A 304 55.59 -26.43 -6.56
CA GLN A 304 54.54 -26.49 -7.59
C GLN A 304 53.14 -26.33 -6.98
N ILE A 305 52.84 -26.99 -5.87
CA ILE A 305 51.53 -26.87 -5.19
C ILE A 305 51.29 -25.45 -4.72
N GLU A 306 52.29 -24.79 -4.14
CA GLU A 306 52.14 -23.39 -3.76
C GLU A 306 51.88 -22.49 -4.98
N SER A 307 52.51 -22.74 -6.13
CA SER A 307 52.22 -21.96 -7.34
C SER A 307 50.82 -22.25 -7.90
N GLU A 308 50.39 -23.50 -7.93
CA GLU A 308 49.05 -23.92 -8.34
C GLU A 308 47.96 -23.32 -7.44
N ASN A 309 48.13 -23.38 -6.11
CA ASN A 309 47.20 -22.76 -5.15
C ASN A 309 47.14 -21.22 -5.35
N ARG A 310 48.28 -20.56 -5.59
CA ARG A 310 48.33 -19.11 -5.87
C ARG A 310 47.61 -18.76 -7.18
N ILE A 311 47.77 -19.56 -8.24
CA ILE A 311 47.07 -19.37 -9.52
C ILE A 311 45.55 -19.47 -9.31
N ILE A 312 45.07 -20.53 -8.64
CA ILE A 312 43.64 -20.76 -8.39
C ILE A 312 43.03 -19.61 -7.58
N HIS A 313 43.76 -19.08 -6.58
CA HIS A 313 43.31 -17.91 -5.82
C HIS A 313 43.12 -16.68 -6.72
N LEU A 314 44.13 -16.36 -7.54
CA LEU A 314 44.11 -15.21 -8.45
C LEU A 314 43.03 -15.35 -9.54
N GLU A 315 42.83 -16.54 -10.08
CA GLU A 315 41.74 -16.85 -11.03
C GLU A 315 40.37 -16.59 -10.40
N ASN A 316 40.12 -17.12 -9.19
CA ASN A 316 38.86 -16.94 -8.47
C ASN A 316 38.63 -15.46 -8.06
N GLU A 317 39.65 -14.74 -7.61
CA GLU A 317 39.56 -13.29 -7.34
C GLU A 317 39.23 -12.48 -8.60
N THR A 318 39.87 -12.81 -9.73
CA THR A 318 39.63 -12.17 -11.02
C THR A 318 38.19 -12.40 -11.47
N ARG A 319 37.70 -13.66 -11.45
CA ARG A 319 36.30 -14.02 -11.76
C ARG A 319 35.31 -13.24 -10.87
N ARG A 320 35.54 -13.21 -9.56
CA ARG A 320 34.67 -12.50 -8.59
C ARG A 320 34.66 -10.99 -8.78
N SER A 321 35.78 -10.38 -9.15
CA SER A 321 35.83 -8.94 -9.44
C SER A 321 34.89 -8.57 -10.61
N ALA A 322 34.87 -9.41 -11.66
CA ALA A 322 33.95 -9.25 -12.79
C ALA A 322 32.50 -9.54 -12.40
N GLU A 323 32.23 -10.53 -11.55
CA GLU A 323 30.87 -10.81 -11.06
C GLU A 323 30.31 -9.71 -10.15
N ARG A 324 31.13 -9.13 -9.27
CA ARG A 324 30.77 -7.93 -8.50
C ARG A 324 30.34 -6.80 -9.43
N GLN A 325 31.11 -6.50 -10.47
CA GLN A 325 30.74 -5.49 -11.47
C GLN A 325 29.40 -5.82 -12.16
N ARG A 326 29.24 -7.03 -12.69
CA ARG A 326 27.98 -7.49 -13.34
C ARG A 326 26.76 -7.48 -12.41
N SER A 327 26.95 -7.70 -11.11
CA SER A 327 25.88 -7.64 -10.11
C SER A 327 25.47 -6.19 -9.80
N ALA A 328 26.45 -5.29 -9.67
CA ALA A 328 26.21 -3.86 -9.46
C ALA A 328 25.55 -3.20 -10.68
N GLU A 329 25.93 -3.59 -11.90
CA GLU A 329 25.31 -3.13 -13.14
C GLU A 329 23.85 -3.58 -13.26
N ARG A 330 23.55 -4.86 -12.99
CA ARG A 330 22.16 -5.36 -12.96
C ARG A 330 21.31 -4.67 -11.90
N LEU A 331 21.85 -4.37 -10.72
CA LEU A 331 21.16 -3.60 -9.68
C LEU A 331 20.83 -2.17 -10.15
N ARG A 332 21.74 -1.51 -10.86
CA ARG A 332 21.48 -0.18 -11.45
C ARG A 332 20.37 -0.23 -12.50
N GLN A 333 20.39 -1.22 -13.41
CA GLN A 333 19.34 -1.41 -14.42
C GLN A 333 17.97 -1.59 -13.76
N ILE A 334 17.85 -2.45 -12.75
CA ILE A 334 16.59 -2.66 -12.00
C ILE A 334 16.12 -1.36 -11.33
N GLN A 335 17.04 -0.56 -10.77
CA GLN A 335 16.71 0.73 -10.16
C GLN A 335 16.21 1.73 -11.22
N GLU A 336 16.87 1.83 -12.38
CA GLU A 336 16.45 2.70 -13.49
C GLU A 336 15.08 2.29 -14.06
N GLU A 337 14.86 0.99 -14.31
CA GLU A 337 13.55 0.46 -14.72
C GLU A 337 12.45 0.76 -13.70
N SER A 338 12.73 0.60 -12.41
CA SER A 338 11.78 0.91 -11.34
C SER A 338 11.40 2.40 -11.32
N LEU A 339 12.38 3.30 -11.53
CA LEU A 339 12.18 4.75 -11.59
C LEU A 339 11.37 5.16 -12.84
N ILE A 340 11.65 4.55 -13.99
CA ILE A 340 10.88 4.76 -15.23
C ILE A 340 9.42 4.32 -15.01
N ARG A 341 9.21 3.14 -14.41
CA ARG A 341 7.87 2.61 -14.11
C ARG A 341 7.11 3.49 -13.12
N GLN A 342 7.77 4.03 -12.11
CA GLN A 342 7.16 4.96 -11.16
C GLN A 342 6.71 6.26 -11.86
N LYS A 343 7.56 6.87 -12.70
CA LYS A 343 7.20 8.05 -13.49
C LYS A 343 6.03 7.80 -14.43
N GLN A 344 5.95 6.62 -15.05
CA GLN A 344 4.80 6.24 -15.89
C GLN A 344 3.49 6.15 -15.09
N ILE A 345 3.54 5.64 -13.86
CA ILE A 345 2.36 5.56 -12.97
C ILE A 345 1.92 6.96 -12.53
N GLU A 346 2.86 7.84 -12.17
CA GLU A 346 2.58 9.23 -11.80
C GLU A 346 1.91 10.00 -12.96
N GLU A 347 2.41 9.87 -14.19
CA GLU A 347 1.82 10.54 -15.36
C GLU A 347 0.44 9.96 -15.72
N GLN A 348 0.23 8.63 -15.62
CA GLN A 348 -1.10 8.04 -15.80
C GLN A 348 -2.12 8.54 -14.77
N ASN A 349 -1.71 8.74 -13.52
CA ASN A 349 -2.57 9.31 -12.48
C ASN A 349 -2.92 10.77 -12.77
N ARG A 350 -1.95 11.56 -13.24
CA ARG A 350 -2.16 12.96 -13.64
C ARG A 350 -3.15 13.10 -14.80
N ILE A 351 -3.07 12.25 -15.81
CA ILE A 351 -4.02 12.22 -16.94
C ILE A 351 -5.44 11.92 -16.43
N ARG A 352 -5.60 10.91 -15.57
CA ARG A 352 -6.90 10.56 -14.97
C ARG A 352 -7.50 11.67 -14.12
N GLU A 353 -6.68 12.49 -13.48
CA GLU A 353 -7.14 13.64 -12.68
C GLU A 353 -7.63 14.78 -13.59
N LEU A 354 -6.93 15.06 -14.69
CA LEU A 354 -7.36 16.03 -15.70
C LEU A 354 -8.68 15.64 -16.36
N ASP A 355 -8.88 14.36 -16.68
CA ASP A 355 -10.14 13.85 -17.23
C ASP A 355 -11.32 14.04 -16.25
N ARG A 356 -11.11 13.78 -14.95
CA ARG A 356 -12.13 14.02 -13.91
C ARG A 356 -12.54 15.49 -13.82
N ILE A 357 -11.57 16.41 -13.83
CA ILE A 357 -11.84 17.86 -13.79
C ILE A 357 -12.67 18.28 -15.01
N ARG A 358 -12.30 17.78 -16.20
CA ARG A 358 -13.00 18.04 -17.45
C ARG A 358 -14.45 17.54 -17.43
N ASP A 359 -14.69 16.35 -16.89
CA ASP A 359 -16.03 15.76 -16.79
C ASP A 359 -16.92 16.52 -15.78
N ASP A 360 -16.37 16.97 -14.65
CA ASP A 360 -17.08 17.81 -13.68
C ASP A 360 -17.44 19.19 -14.25
N ASP A 361 -16.55 19.82 -15.02
CA ASP A 361 -16.85 21.09 -15.69
C ASP A 361 -17.89 20.92 -16.81
N LEU A 362 -17.83 19.83 -17.59
CA LEU A 362 -18.86 19.46 -18.55
C LEU A 362 -20.22 19.24 -17.87
N ARG A 363 -20.24 18.59 -16.71
CA ARG A 363 -21.46 18.41 -15.91
C ARG A 363 -22.03 19.73 -15.41
N ARG A 364 -21.20 20.59 -14.81
CA ARG A 364 -21.60 21.95 -14.35
C ARG A 364 -22.07 22.85 -15.49
N SER A 365 -21.55 22.66 -16.70
CA SER A 365 -22.00 23.36 -17.90
C SER A 365 -23.40 22.88 -18.33
N ARG A 366 -23.61 21.56 -18.39
CA ARG A 366 -24.92 20.95 -18.69
C ARG A 366 -26.01 21.33 -17.67
N GLU A 367 -25.68 21.37 -16.39
CA GLU A 367 -26.60 21.81 -15.34
C GLU A 367 -26.99 23.28 -15.48
N ARG A 368 -26.05 24.17 -15.85
CA ARG A 368 -26.35 25.59 -16.16
C ARG A 368 -27.23 25.76 -17.39
N ILE A 369 -27.00 25.00 -18.47
CA ILE A 369 -27.85 25.03 -19.67
C ILE A 369 -29.29 24.64 -19.31
N ARG A 370 -29.49 23.54 -18.56
CA ARG A 370 -30.82 23.10 -18.11
C ARG A 370 -31.56 24.14 -17.26
N LEU A 371 -30.85 24.89 -16.42
CA LEU A 371 -31.45 25.95 -15.61
C LEU A 371 -31.96 27.09 -16.51
N ILE A 372 -31.17 27.52 -17.50
CA ILE A 372 -31.56 28.55 -18.47
C ILE A 372 -32.76 28.10 -19.30
N GLU A 373 -32.78 26.85 -19.78
CA GLU A 373 -33.90 26.26 -20.52
C GLU A 373 -35.20 26.24 -19.69
N ASN A 374 -35.11 25.86 -18.41
CA ASN A 374 -36.27 25.87 -17.50
C ASN A 374 -36.78 27.28 -17.21
N GLU A 375 -35.88 28.26 -17.00
CA GLU A 375 -36.27 29.66 -16.77
C GLU A 375 -36.94 30.28 -18.00
N ALA A 376 -36.44 29.99 -19.21
CA ALA A 376 -37.07 30.40 -20.47
C ALA A 376 -38.47 29.79 -20.63
N ARG A 377 -38.62 28.50 -20.30
CA ARG A 377 -39.91 27.80 -20.36
C ARG A 377 -40.93 28.36 -19.35
N LEU A 378 -40.50 28.72 -18.15
CA LEU A 378 -41.36 29.39 -17.16
C LEU A 378 -41.84 30.76 -17.65
N LYS A 379 -40.93 31.60 -18.19
CA LYS A 379 -41.30 32.91 -18.76
C LYS A 379 -42.30 32.78 -19.91
N GLN A 380 -42.18 31.75 -20.74
CA GLN A 380 -43.16 31.47 -21.79
C GLN A 380 -44.54 31.12 -21.20
N ILE A 381 -44.60 30.22 -20.21
CA ILE A 381 -45.86 29.84 -19.55
C ILE A 381 -46.53 31.05 -18.88
N GLU A 382 -45.76 31.92 -18.22
CA GLU A 382 -46.29 33.16 -17.64
C GLU A 382 -46.87 34.10 -18.71
N ALA A 383 -46.18 34.28 -19.84
CA ALA A 383 -46.67 35.10 -20.95
C ALA A 383 -47.97 34.54 -21.55
N GLU A 384 -48.05 33.22 -21.74
CA GLU A 384 -49.25 32.52 -22.20
C GLU A 384 -50.42 32.59 -21.19
N SER A 385 -50.14 32.68 -19.89
CA SER A 385 -51.18 32.94 -18.87
C SER A 385 -51.71 34.37 -18.98
N ARG A 386 -50.81 35.37 -18.97
CA ARG A 386 -51.19 36.79 -19.07
C ARG A 386 -51.97 37.10 -20.35
N ALA A 387 -51.60 36.48 -21.47
CA ALA A 387 -52.34 36.61 -22.73
C ALA A 387 -53.79 36.09 -22.61
N ARG A 388 -54.00 34.94 -21.95
CA ARG A 388 -55.34 34.38 -21.70
C ARG A 388 -56.17 35.25 -20.75
N ASP A 389 -55.54 35.84 -19.73
CA ASP A 389 -56.23 36.73 -18.80
C ASP A 389 -56.69 38.02 -19.50
N ILE A 390 -55.84 38.63 -20.34
CA ILE A 390 -56.18 39.79 -21.18
C ILE A 390 -57.30 39.46 -22.18
N GLU A 391 -57.27 38.28 -22.79
CA GLU A 391 -58.35 37.85 -23.70
C GLU A 391 -59.69 37.72 -22.95
N ARG A 392 -59.66 37.18 -21.74
CA ARG A 392 -60.85 37.04 -20.88
C ARG A 392 -61.42 38.39 -20.46
N GLU A 393 -60.58 39.34 -20.09
CA GLU A 393 -60.99 40.70 -19.73
C GLU A 393 -61.61 41.43 -20.92
N ASN A 394 -61.00 41.35 -22.11
CA ASN A 394 -61.55 41.92 -23.34
C ASN A 394 -62.93 41.33 -23.69
N ARG A 395 -63.13 40.01 -23.54
CA ARG A 395 -64.44 39.36 -23.73
C ARG A 395 -65.49 39.88 -22.75
N LEU A 396 -65.14 40.14 -21.49
CA LEU A 396 -66.04 40.72 -20.49
C LEU A 396 -66.44 42.16 -20.84
N LEU A 397 -65.48 42.99 -21.28
CA LEU A 397 -65.76 44.37 -21.73
C LEU A 397 -66.69 44.42 -22.95
N VAL A 398 -66.57 43.46 -23.88
CA VAL A 398 -67.50 43.33 -25.01
C VAL A 398 -68.92 43.01 -24.51
N LEU A 399 -69.06 42.03 -23.61
CA LEU A 399 -70.36 41.65 -23.03
C LEU A 399 -71.01 42.80 -22.24
N GLU A 400 -70.25 43.55 -21.44
CA GLU A 400 -70.77 44.75 -20.76
C GLU A 400 -71.28 45.80 -21.75
N ARG A 401 -70.56 46.02 -22.86
CA ARG A 401 -70.95 46.97 -23.89
C ARG A 401 -72.26 46.54 -24.58
N GLU A 402 -72.41 45.26 -24.89
CA GLU A 402 -73.65 44.68 -25.44
C GLU A 402 -74.82 44.84 -24.46
N GLN A 403 -74.61 44.59 -23.16
CA GLN A 403 -75.64 44.80 -22.14
C GLN A 403 -76.09 46.26 -22.03
N ARG A 404 -75.14 47.22 -22.06
CA ARG A 404 -75.46 48.66 -22.04
C ARG A 404 -76.24 49.10 -23.28
N ILE A 405 -75.90 48.60 -24.47
CA ILE A 405 -76.64 48.86 -25.70
C ILE A 405 -78.08 48.35 -25.55
N ARG A 406 -78.25 47.11 -25.08
CA ARG A 406 -79.58 46.49 -24.91
C ARG A 406 -80.44 47.18 -23.84
N GLN A 407 -79.84 47.71 -22.78
CA GLN A 407 -80.53 48.55 -21.80
C GLN A 407 -81.02 49.86 -22.43
N ALA A 408 -80.20 50.54 -23.24
CA ALA A 408 -80.58 51.77 -23.91
C ALA A 408 -81.68 51.56 -24.98
N GLU A 409 -81.72 50.40 -25.62
CA GLU A 409 -82.82 49.99 -26.52
C GLU A 409 -84.14 49.82 -25.75
N LEU A 410 -84.13 49.08 -24.62
CA LEU A 410 -85.29 48.92 -23.73
C LEU A 410 -85.82 50.26 -23.17
N GLU A 411 -84.92 51.19 -22.83
CA GLU A 411 -85.32 52.54 -22.39
C GLU A 411 -85.98 53.34 -23.52
N ARG A 412 -85.51 53.21 -24.77
CA ARG A 412 -86.16 53.84 -25.93
C ARG A 412 -87.56 53.28 -26.17
N GLU A 413 -87.74 51.95 -26.18
CA GLU A 413 -89.05 51.32 -26.33
C GLU A 413 -90.04 51.78 -25.25
N LEU A 414 -89.57 51.91 -24.00
CA LEU A 414 -90.39 52.43 -22.89
C LEU A 414 -90.79 53.90 -23.09
N ILE A 415 -89.91 54.73 -23.64
CA ILE A 415 -90.19 56.14 -23.96
C ILE A 415 -91.21 56.24 -25.11
N GLU A 416 -91.03 55.49 -26.19
CA GLU A 416 -91.97 55.46 -27.32
C GLU A 416 -93.37 54.99 -26.89
N SER A 417 -93.44 53.96 -26.04
CA SER A 417 -94.68 53.48 -25.44
C SER A 417 -95.39 54.56 -24.62
N LYS A 418 -94.66 55.31 -23.78
CA LYS A 418 -95.21 56.44 -23.00
C LYS A 418 -95.74 57.58 -23.90
N VAL A 419 -95.02 57.94 -24.95
CA VAL A 419 -95.46 58.98 -25.91
C VAL A 419 -96.74 58.53 -26.64
N LYS A 420 -96.82 57.24 -27.02
CA LYS A 420 -98.01 56.66 -27.64
C LYS A 420 -99.23 56.71 -26.71
N TYR A 421 -99.04 56.43 -25.43
CA TYR A 421 -100.10 56.51 -24.41
C TYR A 421 -100.62 57.95 -24.22
N GLN A 422 -99.73 58.95 -24.10
CA GLN A 422 -100.12 60.36 -23.93
C GLN A 422 -100.89 60.91 -25.14
N ASN A 423 -100.62 60.43 -26.35
CA ASN A 423 -101.35 60.84 -27.55
C ASN A 423 -102.77 60.26 -27.60
N LEU A 424 -102.99 59.02 -27.13
CA LEU A 424 -104.31 58.41 -26.99
C LEU A 424 -105.18 59.19 -25.96
N GLU A 425 -104.58 59.57 -24.82
CA GLU A 425 -105.27 60.32 -23.76
C GLU A 425 -105.71 61.72 -24.23
N ARG A 426 -104.90 62.38 -25.07
CA ARG A 426 -105.28 63.64 -25.75
C ARG A 426 -106.45 63.47 -26.71
N GLN A 427 -106.49 62.40 -27.50
CA GLN A 427 -107.62 62.14 -28.41
C GLN A 427 -108.94 61.94 -27.65
N SER A 428 -108.94 61.10 -26.61
CA SER A 428 -110.12 60.88 -25.77
C SER A 428 -110.62 62.14 -25.04
N SER A 429 -109.72 63.09 -24.76
CA SER A 429 -110.08 64.37 -24.13
C SER A 429 -110.77 65.33 -25.11
N LEU A 430 -110.38 65.29 -26.40
CA LEU A 430 -110.96 66.10 -27.47
C LEU A 430 -112.39 65.65 -27.86
N GLU A 431 -112.68 64.35 -27.83
CA GLU A 431 -114.04 63.84 -28.12
C GLU A 431 -115.06 64.27 -27.05
N ARG A 432 -114.70 64.26 -25.77
CA ARG A 432 -115.59 64.69 -24.68
C ARG A 432 -115.99 66.16 -24.78
N LEU A 433 -115.09 67.01 -25.28
CA LEU A 433 -115.35 68.44 -25.49
C LEU A 433 -116.41 68.68 -26.57
N ARG A 434 -116.41 67.91 -27.67
CA ARG A 434 -117.44 68.01 -28.72
C ARG A 434 -118.83 67.63 -28.19
N GLN A 435 -118.92 66.52 -27.44
CA GLN A 435 -120.20 66.07 -26.86
C GLN A 435 -120.82 67.11 -25.91
N LEU A 436 -120.01 67.89 -25.19
CA LEU A 436 -120.48 68.95 -24.30
C LEU A 436 -121.01 70.19 -25.04
N GLU A 437 -120.46 70.53 -26.22
CA GLU A 437 -120.98 71.66 -27.02
C GLU A 437 -122.35 71.35 -27.65
N ASP A 438 -122.58 70.10 -28.08
CA ASP A 438 -123.86 69.67 -28.64
C ASP A 438 -124.99 69.70 -27.58
N ILE A 439 -124.70 69.26 -26.35
CA ILE A 439 -125.63 69.34 -25.21
C ILE A 439 -126.00 70.80 -24.91
N ARG A 440 -125.01 71.71 -24.88
CA ARG A 440 -125.23 73.14 -24.58
C ARG A 440 -126.16 73.83 -25.58
N ARG A 441 -126.16 73.40 -26.86
CA ARG A 441 -127.10 73.93 -27.86
C ARG A 441 -128.54 73.48 -27.59
N ALA A 442 -128.74 72.24 -27.16
CA ALA A 442 -130.06 71.68 -26.90
C ALA A 442 -130.79 72.24 -25.66
N GLU A 443 -130.05 72.75 -24.66
CA GLU A 443 -130.64 73.38 -23.46
C GLU A 443 -131.09 74.83 -23.69
N LEU A 444 -130.40 75.58 -24.56
CA LEU A 444 -130.72 76.99 -24.82
C LEU A 444 -132.07 77.22 -25.50
N ASP A 445 -132.53 76.28 -26.34
CA ASP A 445 -133.87 76.35 -26.96
C ASP A 445 -135.00 75.99 -25.98
N LYS A 446 -134.73 75.25 -24.90
CA LYS A 446 -135.74 74.90 -23.88
C LYS A 446 -136.03 76.04 -22.91
N LEU A 447 -135.12 77.00 -22.76
CA LEU A 447 -135.25 78.12 -21.80
C LEU A 447 -136.06 79.32 -22.33
N ARG A 448 -136.63 79.24 -23.54
CA ARG A 448 -137.43 80.34 -24.14
C ARG A 448 -138.94 80.27 -23.92
N THR A 449 -139.46 79.29 -23.17
CA THR A 449 -140.91 78.98 -23.17
C THR A 449 -141.64 78.86 -21.81
N SER A 450 -141.05 79.13 -20.63
CA SER A 450 -141.83 79.07 -19.36
C SER A 450 -141.33 79.89 -18.14
N SER A 451 -142.32 80.50 -17.43
CA SER A 451 -142.28 81.22 -16.12
C SER A 451 -141.48 82.54 -16.07
N ALA A 452 -141.96 83.70 -15.56
CA ALA A 452 -143.22 84.14 -14.92
C ALA A 452 -143.53 83.71 -13.46
N LEU A 453 -143.57 84.74 -12.59
CA LEU A 453 -144.20 84.89 -11.23
C LEU A 453 -143.36 84.73 -9.92
N ALA A 454 -143.55 85.76 -9.06
CA ALA A 454 -143.56 85.79 -7.57
C ALA A 454 -142.29 86.13 -6.71
N TYR A 455 -142.29 87.36 -6.11
CA TYR A 455 -142.28 87.73 -4.65
C TYR A 455 -141.36 86.94 -3.64
N SER A 456 -140.80 87.45 -2.52
CA SER A 456 -140.72 88.76 -1.79
C SER A 456 -139.76 88.63 -0.55
N PRO A 457 -139.35 89.70 0.21
CA PRO A 457 -138.21 89.64 1.17
C PRO A 457 -138.49 89.93 2.68
N TYR A 458 -137.40 89.90 3.51
CA TYR A 458 -137.08 90.65 4.77
C TYR A 458 -137.02 89.99 6.20
N TYR A 459 -135.87 90.24 6.87
CA TYR A 459 -135.57 90.62 8.30
C TYR A 459 -135.75 89.73 9.58
N SER A 460 -134.64 89.65 10.36
CA SER A 460 -134.53 89.76 11.86
C SER A 460 -135.07 88.62 12.78
N THR A 461 -134.67 88.34 14.04
CA THR A 461 -133.62 88.82 15.01
C THR A 461 -133.46 87.82 16.21
N TYR A 462 -132.51 88.10 17.13
CA TYR A 462 -132.43 87.68 18.57
C TYR A 462 -131.99 86.25 19.04
N THR A 463 -130.77 86.21 19.62
CA THR A 463 -130.31 85.56 20.89
C THR A 463 -130.88 84.24 21.44
N SER A 464 -130.00 83.28 21.80
CA SER A 464 -129.68 82.90 23.21
C SER A 464 -128.92 81.55 23.37
N ASN A 465 -128.33 81.35 24.56
CA ASN A 465 -127.52 80.23 25.09
C ASN A 465 -128.09 78.81 24.79
N VAL A 466 -127.32 77.72 24.51
CA VAL A 466 -126.22 77.06 25.28
C VAL A 466 -126.73 76.53 26.65
N PRO A 467 -126.63 75.23 27.03
CA PRO A 467 -125.38 74.44 27.11
C PRO A 467 -125.45 72.90 26.87
N TYR A 468 -124.26 72.23 26.95
CA TYR A 468 -123.95 70.83 27.42
C TYR A 468 -124.78 69.63 26.87
N TYR A 469 -124.27 68.43 26.54
CA TYR A 469 -123.06 67.62 26.90
C TYR A 469 -123.05 66.36 25.97
N GLU A 470 -122.04 65.48 25.81
CA GLU A 470 -120.56 65.49 25.97
C GLU A 470 -119.94 64.23 25.27
N LYS A 471 -118.71 64.33 24.71
CA LYS A 471 -117.76 63.22 24.35
C LYS A 471 -118.23 62.15 23.32
N VAL A 472 -117.38 61.47 22.54
CA VAL A 472 -115.92 61.12 22.56
C VAL A 472 -115.39 61.30 21.11
N LEU A 473 -114.39 62.14 20.78
CA LEU A 473 -112.93 61.85 20.72
C LEU A 473 -112.58 60.59 19.88
N GLN A 474 -111.64 60.52 18.94
CA GLN A 474 -110.31 61.14 18.70
C GLN A 474 -109.94 60.90 17.20
N LYS A 475 -109.04 61.61 16.49
CA LYS A 475 -108.13 62.74 16.79
C LYS A 475 -107.74 63.45 15.46
N TYR A 476 -107.90 64.77 15.39
CA TYR A 476 -107.45 65.72 14.33
C TYR A 476 -105.92 66.01 14.41
N PRO A 477 -105.23 66.88 13.61
CA PRO A 477 -105.66 68.06 12.80
C PRO A 477 -105.11 68.20 11.34
N TYR A 478 -105.73 69.00 10.45
CA TYR A 478 -105.48 70.45 10.13
C TYR A 478 -103.99 70.82 9.94
N SER A 479 -103.55 71.24 8.75
CA SER A 479 -103.60 72.59 8.16
C SER A 479 -102.96 73.72 9.01
N LEU A 480 -101.92 74.37 8.49
CA LEU A 480 -101.98 75.81 8.18
C LEU A 480 -100.79 76.29 7.34
N ILE A 481 -101.01 77.47 6.79
CA ILE A 481 -100.08 78.49 6.29
C ILE A 481 -98.84 78.62 7.20
N ASP A 482 -97.75 77.91 6.89
CA ASP A 482 -96.43 78.12 7.51
C ASP A 482 -95.24 77.93 6.54
N SER A 483 -95.43 77.28 5.39
CA SER A 483 -94.35 76.95 4.44
C SER A 483 -94.06 78.01 3.38
N ILE A 484 -94.30 79.31 3.66
CA ILE A 484 -94.00 80.41 2.73
C ILE A 484 -92.74 81.21 3.08
N ASN A 485 -92.24 81.22 4.33
CA ASN A 485 -91.09 82.09 4.71
C ASN A 485 -90.06 81.51 5.71
N ALA A 486 -89.81 80.20 5.68
CA ALA A 486 -88.59 79.56 6.20
C ALA A 486 -88.35 78.26 5.39
N PHE A 487 -87.24 78.06 4.67
CA PHE A 487 -85.88 78.12 5.20
C PHE A 487 -84.85 78.55 4.13
N ASN A 488 -84.83 79.83 3.80
CA ASN A 488 -83.67 80.39 3.09
C ASN A 488 -82.43 80.34 4.00
N SER A 489 -81.28 79.94 3.44
CA SER A 489 -79.91 80.26 3.89
C SER A 489 -79.34 79.67 5.21
N ILE A 490 -78.82 78.43 5.14
CA ILE A 490 -77.55 78.01 5.79
C ILE A 490 -76.89 76.96 4.87
N ARG A 491 -75.60 76.98 4.48
CA ARG A 491 -74.54 78.01 4.34
C ARG A 491 -73.49 77.43 3.35
N ARG A 492 -72.87 78.29 2.52
CA ARG A 492 -71.43 78.40 2.16
C ARG A 492 -70.58 77.08 2.16
N TYR A 493 -69.81 76.73 1.13
CA TYR A 493 -68.75 77.58 0.54
C TYR A 493 -68.43 77.23 -0.94
N SER A 494 -68.20 78.28 -1.73
CA SER A 494 -67.15 78.39 -2.78
C SER A 494 -65.97 79.14 -2.10
N PRO A 495 -64.67 79.15 -2.54
CA PRO A 495 -64.23 79.16 -3.95
C PRO A 495 -62.80 78.67 -4.33
N ILE A 496 -62.47 78.77 -5.63
CA ILE A 496 -61.23 79.25 -6.29
C ILE A 496 -59.83 78.99 -5.65
N ASN A 497 -58.96 78.31 -6.40
CA ASN A 497 -57.59 78.72 -6.83
C ASN A 497 -57.00 77.58 -7.70
N ASN A 498 -56.47 77.71 -8.93
CA ASN A 498 -55.54 78.67 -9.54
C ASN A 498 -54.15 78.76 -8.84
N LYS A 499 -53.16 77.98 -9.34
CA LYS A 499 -51.90 78.53 -9.90
C LYS A 499 -50.95 77.47 -10.49
N SER A 500 -50.27 77.90 -11.55
CA SER A 500 -49.10 77.32 -12.20
C SER A 500 -47.80 77.50 -11.42
N LEU A 501 -46.84 76.57 -11.55
CA LEU A 501 -45.36 76.71 -11.56
C LEU A 501 -44.79 75.27 -11.73
N VAL A 502 -44.10 74.88 -12.79
CA VAL A 502 -42.76 75.30 -13.28
C VAL A 502 -41.63 75.02 -12.29
N GLN A 503 -40.97 73.88 -12.49
CA GLN A 503 -39.52 73.60 -12.37
C GLN A 503 -39.34 72.16 -12.91
N SER A 504 -38.52 71.79 -13.91
CA SER A 504 -37.34 72.39 -14.58
C SER A 504 -36.03 72.39 -13.78
N THR A 505 -35.38 71.22 -13.71
CA THR A 505 -33.92 71.01 -13.69
C THR A 505 -33.66 69.57 -14.16
N ILE A 506 -33.10 69.31 -15.34
CA ILE A 506 -31.71 69.53 -15.84
C ILE A 506 -30.77 68.40 -15.45
N TYR A 507 -30.32 67.65 -16.48
CA TYR A 507 -29.03 66.94 -16.65
C TYR A 507 -28.60 65.96 -15.50
N GLU A 508 -27.69 65.00 -15.64
CA GLU A 508 -26.64 64.77 -16.64
C GLU A 508 -26.26 63.27 -16.65
N SER A 509 -26.01 62.69 -17.83
CA SER A 509 -24.93 61.70 -17.97
C SER A 509 -23.65 62.51 -18.26
N PRO A 510 -22.40 62.09 -17.91
CA PRO A 510 -21.92 60.74 -18.20
C PRO A 510 -20.71 60.19 -17.36
N SER A 511 -20.20 59.03 -17.83
CA SER A 511 -18.77 58.66 -17.95
C SER A 511 -17.91 58.24 -16.75
N LYS A 512 -17.48 56.97 -16.84
CA LYS A 512 -16.08 56.49 -16.85
C LYS A 512 -15.05 57.19 -15.94
N ILE A 513 -14.51 56.43 -14.98
CA ILE A 513 -13.10 56.53 -14.57
C ILE A 513 -12.41 55.15 -14.75
N LYS A 514 -11.14 55.19 -15.17
CA LYS A 514 -10.26 54.02 -15.45
C LYS A 514 -9.41 53.66 -14.22
N LYS A 515 -8.73 52.49 -14.33
CA LYS A 515 -7.65 51.95 -13.48
C LYS A 515 -8.17 51.26 -12.19
N GLN A 516 -7.50 50.23 -11.66
CA GLN A 516 -6.16 49.70 -11.98
C GLN A 516 -6.07 48.17 -11.76
N GLU A 517 -5.00 47.56 -12.26
CA GLU A 517 -4.64 46.15 -12.05
C GLU A 517 -4.35 45.85 -10.56
N PHE A 518 -4.57 44.61 -10.11
CA PHE A 518 -3.57 43.89 -9.32
C PHE A 518 -3.73 42.36 -9.44
N LYS A 519 -2.60 41.64 -9.47
CA LYS A 519 -2.51 40.17 -9.53
C LYS A 519 -2.56 39.53 -8.13
N GLN A 520 -2.76 38.20 -8.14
CA GLN A 520 -2.40 37.17 -7.14
C GLN A 520 -3.56 36.63 -6.26
N LYS A 521 -4.05 35.43 -6.58
CA LYS A 521 -3.40 34.18 -6.18
C LYS A 521 -3.73 33.06 -7.16
#